data_AF-A0AAU4WYH0-F1
#
_entry.id   AF-A0AAU4WYH0-F1
#
_cell.length_a   1.000
_cell.length_b   1.000
_cell.length_c   1.000
_cell.angle_alpha   90.00
_cell.angle_beta   90.00
_cell.angle_gamma   90.00
#
_symmetry.space_group_name_H-M   'P 1'
#
loop_
_entity.id
_entity.type
_entity.pdbx_description
1 polymer ?
#
loop_
_entity_poly.entity_id
_entity_poly.type
_entity_poly.pdbx_seq_one_letter_code
_entity_poly.pdbx_strand_id
1 'polypeptide(L)'
;MTQPQAGTVAGRQMVQQLLMAHAPLRSDVAALRKGLEVLDAATTRAEDIEELLGGLTVADLTWQLKVGCQHFCAHLDAHHTIEDARMLPVMQHRFPELTDQIGRLRREHEEVKQMIVSIRADARQLNPKDERSVHVVLEQIVALADHLQAHLDFEERTLFPYFLRMDHDWHA
;
A
#
# COMPACT_ATOMS: atom_id res chain seq x y z
N MET A 1 31.21 -5.68 26.50
CA MET A 1 30.16 -4.81 25.91
C MET A 1 30.23 -5.01 24.41
N THR A 2 29.37 -5.87 23.87
CA THR A 2 29.33 -6.15 22.42
C THR A 2 28.63 -4.97 21.76
N GLN A 3 29.32 -4.25 20.87
CA GLN A 3 28.66 -3.22 20.04
C GLN A 3 27.47 -3.86 19.31
N PRO A 4 26.36 -3.13 19.09
CA PRO A 4 25.31 -3.62 18.22
C PRO A 4 25.94 -3.83 16.85
N GLN A 5 26.04 -5.08 16.39
CA GLN A 5 26.55 -5.34 15.05
C GLN A 5 25.60 -4.64 14.08
N ALA A 6 26.05 -3.55 13.47
CA ALA A 6 25.46 -3.04 12.24
C ALA A 6 25.35 -4.24 11.30
N GLY A 7 24.15 -4.57 10.83
CA GLY A 7 23.86 -5.85 10.16
C GLY A 7 24.81 -6.22 9.01
N THR A 8 24.68 -7.41 8.44
CA THR A 8 25.51 -7.82 7.31
C THR A 8 25.38 -6.85 6.11
N VAL A 9 26.34 -6.88 5.18
CA VAL A 9 26.26 -6.09 3.93
C VAL A 9 25.02 -6.50 3.13
N ALA A 10 24.81 -7.80 2.92
CA ALA A 10 23.65 -8.34 2.23
C ALA A 10 22.34 -7.97 2.94
N GLY A 11 22.31 -8.05 4.28
CA GLY A 11 21.15 -7.70 5.08
C GLY A 11 20.73 -6.24 4.92
N ARG A 12 21.68 -5.30 4.95
CA ARG A 12 21.40 -3.88 4.67
C ARG A 12 20.92 -3.66 3.24
N GLN A 13 21.43 -4.42 2.27
CA GLN A 13 20.97 -4.33 0.88
C GLN A 13 19.53 -4.81 0.74
N MET A 14 19.13 -5.93 1.37
CA MET A 14 17.75 -6.41 1.37
C MET A 14 16.79 -5.42 2.04
N VAL A 15 17.19 -4.82 3.17
CA VAL A 15 16.42 -3.72 3.80
C VAL A 15 16.24 -2.57 2.81
N GLN A 16 17.31 -2.14 2.14
CA GLN A 16 17.25 -1.04 1.18
C GLN A 16 16.38 -1.38 -0.04
N GLN A 17 16.45 -2.60 -0.55
CA GLN A 17 15.62 -3.06 -1.67
C GLN A 17 14.14 -2.99 -1.32
N LEU A 18 13.76 -3.49 -0.14
CA LEU A 18 12.36 -3.46 0.30
C LEU A 18 11.87 -2.03 0.51
N LEU A 19 12.68 -1.17 1.14
CA LEU A 19 12.38 0.27 1.26
C LEU A 19 12.21 0.95 -0.10
N MET A 20 13.02 0.60 -1.10
CA MET A 20 12.88 1.14 -2.45
C MET A 20 11.59 0.68 -3.14
N ALA A 21 11.12 -0.54 -2.89
CA ALA A 21 9.83 -1.02 -3.36
C ALA A 21 8.65 -0.33 -2.65
N HIS A 22 8.79 -0.05 -1.36
CA HIS A 22 7.75 0.59 -0.53
C HIS A 22 7.65 2.10 -0.75
N ALA A 23 8.74 2.79 -1.07
CA ALA A 23 8.76 4.23 -1.25
C ALA A 23 7.65 4.77 -2.18
N PRO A 24 7.46 4.24 -3.41
CA PRO A 24 6.37 4.69 -4.27
C PRO A 24 4.99 4.37 -3.67
N LEU A 25 4.80 3.21 -3.04
CA LEU A 25 3.52 2.84 -2.39
C LEU A 25 3.16 3.80 -1.26
N ARG A 26 4.13 4.15 -0.41
CA ARG A 26 3.94 5.13 0.67
C ARG A 26 3.65 6.53 0.13
N SER A 27 4.32 6.91 -0.97
CA SER A 27 4.04 8.18 -1.65
C SER A 27 2.60 8.25 -2.17
N ASP A 28 2.13 7.16 -2.80
CA ASP A 28 0.77 7.08 -3.34
C ASP A 28 -0.27 7.08 -2.21
N VAL A 29 -0.04 6.34 -1.12
CA VAL A 29 -0.88 6.37 0.09
C VAL A 29 -0.95 7.79 0.68
N ALA A 30 0.18 8.49 0.78
CA ALA A 30 0.21 9.86 1.29
C ALA A 30 -0.55 10.84 0.38
N ALA A 31 -0.44 10.67 -0.94
CA ALA A 31 -1.20 11.46 -1.91
C ALA A 31 -2.71 11.24 -1.79
N LEU A 32 -3.15 9.98 -1.65
CA LEU A 32 -4.55 9.64 -1.42
C LEU A 32 -5.09 10.30 -0.14
N ARG A 33 -4.36 10.17 0.98
CA ARG A 33 -4.72 10.82 2.25
C ARG A 33 -4.80 12.32 2.12
N LYS A 34 -3.84 12.95 1.42
CA LYS A 34 -3.85 14.40 1.26
C LYS A 34 -5.04 14.88 0.44
N GLY A 35 -5.42 14.15 -0.61
CA GLY A 35 -6.65 14.44 -1.35
C GLY A 35 -7.89 14.36 -0.47
N LEU A 36 -7.94 13.37 0.44
CA LEU A 36 -9.05 13.16 1.37
C LEU A 36 -9.13 14.22 2.47
N GLU A 37 -8.00 14.63 3.06
CA GLU A 37 -7.97 15.74 4.04
C GLU A 37 -8.51 17.04 3.45
N VAL A 38 -8.21 17.29 2.18
CA VAL A 38 -8.70 18.47 1.48
C VAL A 38 -10.22 18.38 1.27
N LEU A 39 -10.76 17.18 1.04
CA LEU A 39 -12.20 16.94 0.96
C LEU A 39 -12.92 17.02 2.32
N ASP A 40 -12.26 16.64 3.43
CA ASP A 40 -12.82 16.62 4.80
C ASP A 40 -12.71 17.98 5.53
N ALA A 41 -11.59 18.70 5.37
CA ALA A 41 -11.36 20.01 5.99
C ALA A 41 -12.26 21.10 5.40
N ALA A 42 -12.69 20.93 4.15
CA ALA A 42 -13.94 21.51 3.69
C ALA A 42 -15.04 20.68 4.35
N THR A 43 -15.60 21.10 5.49
CA THR A 43 -16.81 20.48 6.05
C THR A 43 -17.91 20.52 4.98
N THR A 44 -18.02 19.47 4.18
CA THR A 44 -18.42 19.63 2.78
C THR A 44 -19.94 19.57 2.65
N ARG A 45 -20.54 20.70 2.29
CA ARG A 45 -21.76 20.64 1.48
C ARG A 45 -21.34 20.17 0.09
N ALA A 46 -22.24 19.54 -0.66
CA ALA A 46 -22.03 19.12 -2.06
C ALA A 46 -21.27 20.13 -2.93
N GLU A 47 -21.57 21.41 -2.71
CA GLU A 47 -21.03 22.61 -3.37
C GLU A 47 -19.52 22.79 -3.14
N ASP A 48 -19.01 22.43 -1.97
CA ASP A 48 -17.59 22.58 -1.65
C ASP A 48 -16.78 21.43 -2.30
N ILE A 49 -17.39 20.24 -2.51
CA ILE A 49 -16.81 19.17 -3.35
C ILE A 49 -16.75 19.65 -4.79
N GLU A 50 -17.80 20.30 -5.29
CA GLU A 50 -17.85 20.84 -6.66
C GLU A 50 -16.84 21.97 -6.91
N GLU A 51 -16.50 22.80 -5.91
CA GLU A 51 -15.46 23.83 -6.02
C GLU A 51 -14.04 23.23 -5.98
N LEU A 52 -13.82 22.22 -5.14
CA LEU A 52 -12.54 21.50 -5.03
C LEU A 52 -12.25 20.66 -6.27
N LEU A 53 -13.31 20.07 -6.84
CA LEU A 53 -13.34 19.48 -8.17
C LEU A 53 -13.58 20.54 -9.27
N GLY A 54 -13.77 21.81 -8.95
CA GLY A 54 -13.99 22.87 -9.93
C GLY A 54 -12.75 23.14 -10.78
N GLY A 55 -11.57 22.83 -10.22
CA GLY A 55 -10.30 22.78 -10.95
C GLY A 55 -10.00 21.42 -11.61
N LEU A 56 -10.73 20.36 -11.24
CA LEU A 56 -10.59 19.00 -11.75
C LEU A 56 -11.97 18.51 -12.20
N THR A 57 -12.29 18.67 -13.48
CA THR A 57 -13.60 18.27 -13.98
C THR A 57 -13.95 16.86 -13.49
N VAL A 58 -15.24 16.56 -13.34
CA VAL A 58 -15.71 15.20 -13.05
C VAL A 58 -15.00 14.13 -13.89
N ALA A 59 -14.67 14.44 -15.15
CA ALA A 59 -13.89 13.60 -16.04
C ALA A 59 -12.43 13.44 -15.59
N ASP A 60 -11.78 14.51 -15.13
CA ASP A 60 -10.42 14.50 -14.58
C ASP A 60 -10.33 13.68 -13.28
N LEU A 61 -11.29 13.82 -12.35
CA LEU A 61 -11.33 12.99 -11.15
C LEU A 61 -11.50 11.51 -11.49
N THR A 62 -12.45 11.20 -12.38
CA THR A 62 -12.70 9.82 -12.83
C THR A 62 -11.48 9.24 -13.53
N TRP A 63 -10.77 10.05 -14.32
CA TRP A 63 -9.53 9.67 -14.98
C TRP A 63 -8.40 9.41 -13.98
N GLN A 64 -8.19 10.32 -13.02
CA GLN A 64 -7.19 10.17 -11.98
C GLN A 64 -7.43 8.93 -11.11
N LEU A 65 -8.67 8.69 -10.69
CA LEU A 65 -9.04 7.47 -9.97
C LEU A 65 -8.77 6.22 -10.80
N LYS A 66 -9.08 6.22 -12.10
CA LYS A 66 -8.83 5.05 -12.96
C LYS A 66 -7.34 4.82 -13.23
N VAL A 67 -6.63 5.83 -13.69
CA VAL A 67 -5.23 5.74 -14.12
C VAL A 67 -4.29 5.66 -12.92
N GLY A 68 -4.49 6.49 -11.91
CA GLY A 68 -3.71 6.44 -10.67
C GLY A 68 -3.86 5.08 -9.97
N CYS A 69 -5.09 4.57 -9.83
CA CYS A 69 -5.33 3.24 -9.29
C CYS A 69 -4.68 2.15 -10.15
N GLN A 70 -4.72 2.25 -11.49
CA GLN A 70 -4.07 1.25 -12.35
C GLN A 70 -2.56 1.15 -12.12
N HIS A 71 -1.85 2.27 -12.10
CA HIS A 71 -0.40 2.30 -11.88
C HIS A 71 -0.05 1.78 -10.48
N PHE A 72 -0.67 2.35 -9.45
CA PHE A 72 -0.47 1.92 -8.06
C PHE A 72 -0.74 0.43 -7.88
N CYS A 73 -1.89 -0.05 -8.36
CA CYS A 73 -2.26 -1.46 -8.19
C CYS A 73 -1.36 -2.41 -8.97
N ALA A 74 -0.85 -2.01 -10.14
CA ALA A 74 0.09 -2.85 -10.89
C ALA A 74 1.42 -2.99 -10.15
N HIS A 75 1.93 -1.89 -9.57
CA HIS A 75 3.15 -1.93 -8.75
C HIS A 75 2.94 -2.76 -7.48
N LEU A 76 1.83 -2.55 -6.76
CA LEU A 76 1.49 -3.29 -5.55
C LEU A 76 1.32 -4.80 -5.79
N ASP A 77 0.62 -5.17 -6.87
CA ASP A 77 0.41 -6.58 -7.24
C ASP A 77 1.74 -7.28 -7.57
N ALA A 78 2.63 -6.61 -8.32
CA ALA A 78 3.96 -7.14 -8.62
C ALA A 78 4.81 -7.31 -7.35
N HIS A 79 4.79 -6.32 -6.47
CA HIS A 79 5.49 -6.33 -5.19
C HIS A 79 5.03 -7.51 -4.30
N HIS A 80 3.73 -7.59 -3.97
CA HIS A 80 3.20 -8.68 -3.14
C HIS A 80 3.41 -10.05 -3.79
N THR A 81 3.31 -10.15 -5.13
CA THR A 81 3.57 -11.41 -5.85
C THR A 81 5.00 -11.90 -5.66
N ILE A 82 5.98 -11.00 -5.73
CA ILE A 82 7.39 -11.35 -5.51
C ILE A 82 7.61 -11.81 -4.07
N GLU A 83 6.97 -11.16 -3.11
CA GLU A 83 7.09 -11.49 -1.69
C GLU A 83 6.49 -12.86 -1.38
N ASP A 84 5.24 -13.07 -1.80
CA ASP A 84 4.51 -14.31 -1.58
C ASP A 84 5.22 -15.51 -2.20
N ALA A 85 5.72 -15.34 -3.43
CA ALA A 85 6.30 -16.41 -4.22
C ALA A 85 7.78 -16.69 -3.90
N ARG A 86 8.51 -15.70 -3.37
CA ARG A 86 9.98 -15.81 -3.20
C ARG A 86 10.48 -15.39 -1.83
N MET A 87 10.35 -14.11 -1.47
CA MET A 87 10.99 -13.57 -0.27
C MET A 87 10.45 -14.20 1.03
N LEU A 88 9.12 -14.26 1.19
CA LEU A 88 8.49 -14.79 2.40
C LEU A 88 8.76 -16.29 2.61
N PRO A 89 8.72 -17.17 1.58
CA PRO A 89 9.16 -18.55 1.72
C PRO A 89 10.61 -18.71 2.24
N VAL A 90 11.55 -17.91 1.73
CA VAL A 90 12.96 -17.95 2.18
C VAL A 90 13.06 -17.52 3.64
N MET A 91 12.37 -16.43 4.02
CA MET A 91 12.34 -15.94 5.39
C MET A 91 11.76 -16.97 6.35
N GLN A 92 10.66 -17.62 5.97
CA GLN A 92 10.01 -18.66 6.78
C GLN A 92 10.90 -19.89 6.95
N HIS A 93 11.63 -20.29 5.91
CA HIS A 93 12.57 -21.41 5.98
C HIS A 93 13.77 -21.10 6.87
N ARG A 94 14.34 -19.89 6.75
CA ARG A 94 15.53 -19.47 7.49
C ARG A 94 15.24 -19.16 8.96
N PHE A 95 14.06 -18.62 9.24
CA PHE A 95 13.61 -18.15 10.55
C PHE A 95 12.20 -18.72 10.85
N PRO A 96 12.10 -20.01 11.27
CA PRO A 96 10.81 -20.65 11.54
C PRO A 96 9.95 -19.92 12.58
N GLU A 97 10.56 -19.14 13.47
CA GLU A 97 9.87 -18.29 14.43
C GLU A 97 9.02 -17.16 13.81
N LEU A 98 9.20 -16.87 12.51
CA LEU A 98 8.40 -15.90 11.75
C LEU A 98 7.11 -16.50 11.14
N THR A 99 6.82 -17.78 11.35
CA THR A 99 5.70 -18.46 10.69
C THR A 99 4.36 -17.73 10.83
N ASP A 100 4.03 -17.27 12.04
CA ASP A 100 2.75 -16.59 12.29
C ASP A 100 2.70 -15.20 11.65
N GLN A 101 3.81 -14.47 11.67
CA GLN A 101 3.92 -13.13 11.10
C GLN A 101 3.88 -13.18 9.57
N ILE A 102 4.55 -14.15 8.96
CA ILE A 102 4.48 -14.39 7.52
C ILE A 102 3.08 -14.86 7.11
N GLY A 103 2.45 -15.71 7.94
CA GLY A 103 1.05 -16.07 7.76
C GLY A 103 0.11 -14.86 7.80
N ARG A 104 0.41 -13.86 8.65
CA ARG A 104 -0.32 -12.59 8.69
C ARG A 104 -0.09 -11.76 7.42
N LEU A 105 1.16 -11.56 6.98
CA LEU A 105 1.47 -10.80 5.77
C LEU A 105 0.72 -11.35 4.55
N ARG A 106 0.74 -12.67 4.34
CA ARG A 106 -0.01 -13.32 3.26
C ARG A 106 -1.52 -13.09 3.31
N ARG A 107 -2.11 -13.05 4.51
CA ARG A 107 -3.54 -12.72 4.67
C ARG A 107 -3.82 -11.27 4.34
N GLU A 108 -3.00 -10.35 4.83
CA GLU A 108 -3.10 -8.93 4.51
C GLU A 108 -2.92 -8.67 3.00
N HIS A 109 -2.03 -9.40 2.31
CA HIS A 109 -1.90 -9.32 0.84
C HIS A 109 -3.20 -9.70 0.11
N GLU A 110 -3.89 -10.73 0.57
CA GLU A 110 -5.18 -11.16 0.01
C GLU A 110 -6.30 -10.15 0.32
N GLU A 111 -6.34 -9.62 1.54
CA GLU A 111 -7.27 -8.56 1.94
C GLU A 111 -7.10 -7.31 1.06
N VAL A 112 -5.85 -6.88 0.83
CA VAL A 112 -5.52 -5.76 -0.08
C VAL A 112 -6.00 -6.04 -1.51
N LYS A 113 -5.79 -7.26 -2.04
CA LYS A 113 -6.29 -7.65 -3.37
C LYS A 113 -7.81 -7.52 -3.45
N GLN A 114 -8.52 -7.97 -2.42
CA GLN A 114 -9.99 -7.88 -2.36
C GLN A 114 -10.49 -6.44 -2.29
N MET A 115 -9.85 -5.58 -1.48
CA MET A 115 -10.15 -4.16 -1.42
C MET A 115 -9.97 -3.48 -2.78
N ILE A 116 -8.88 -3.78 -3.49
CA ILE A 116 -8.62 -3.25 -4.83
C ILE A 116 -9.67 -3.70 -5.84
N VAL A 117 -10.08 -4.97 -5.80
CA VAL A 117 -11.16 -5.48 -6.67
C VAL A 117 -12.46 -4.73 -6.42
N SER A 118 -12.83 -4.51 -5.15
CA SER A 118 -14.02 -3.75 -4.76
C SER A 118 -13.97 -2.32 -5.27
N ILE A 119 -12.88 -1.59 -4.98
CA ILE A 119 -12.67 -0.21 -5.41
C ILE A 119 -12.77 -0.10 -6.93
N ARG A 120 -12.15 -1.01 -7.67
CA ARG A 120 -12.20 -1.01 -9.14
C ARG A 120 -13.60 -1.28 -9.68
N ALA A 121 -14.37 -2.16 -9.04
CA ALA A 121 -15.75 -2.45 -9.43
C ALA A 121 -16.65 -1.23 -9.23
N ASP A 122 -16.51 -0.54 -8.11
CA ASP A 122 -17.31 0.64 -7.77
C ASP A 122 -16.87 1.87 -8.58
N ALA A 123 -15.57 2.07 -8.78
CA ALA A 123 -15.05 3.13 -9.63
C ALA A 123 -15.49 3.00 -11.11
N ARG A 124 -15.80 1.79 -11.58
CA ARG A 124 -16.39 1.58 -12.92
C ARG A 124 -17.86 1.98 -12.99
N GLN A 125 -18.57 1.89 -11.88
CA GLN A 125 -19.99 2.22 -11.75
C GLN A 125 -20.24 3.63 -11.20
N LEU A 126 -19.16 4.36 -10.88
CA LEU A 126 -19.19 5.71 -10.33
C LEU A 126 -20.10 6.62 -11.17
N ASN A 127 -21.15 7.14 -10.53
CA ASN A 127 -21.95 8.23 -11.08
C ASN A 127 -21.47 9.54 -10.46
N PRO A 128 -20.76 10.39 -11.21
CA PRO A 128 -20.18 11.59 -10.65
C PRO A 128 -21.20 12.68 -10.31
N LYS A 129 -22.46 12.53 -10.72
CA LYS A 129 -23.57 13.43 -10.34
C LYS A 129 -24.28 12.95 -9.07
N ASP A 130 -23.86 11.82 -8.51
CA ASP A 130 -24.39 11.25 -7.28
C ASP A 130 -23.30 11.31 -6.19
N GLU A 131 -23.44 12.26 -5.27
CA GLU A 131 -22.52 12.46 -4.15
C GLU A 131 -22.30 11.19 -3.33
N ARG A 132 -23.35 10.38 -3.15
CA ARG A 132 -23.24 9.13 -2.41
C ARG A 132 -22.37 8.12 -3.15
N SER A 133 -22.46 8.08 -4.47
CA SER A 133 -21.62 7.23 -5.32
C SER A 133 -20.14 7.62 -5.21
N VAL A 134 -19.85 8.93 -5.18
CA VAL A 134 -18.48 9.45 -4.98
C VAL A 134 -17.96 9.13 -3.59
N HIS A 135 -18.76 9.36 -2.54
CA HIS A 135 -18.37 9.14 -1.15
C HIS A 135 -17.98 7.69 -0.86
N VAL A 136 -18.77 6.72 -1.37
CA VAL A 136 -18.49 5.29 -1.17
C VAL A 136 -17.14 4.86 -1.75
N VAL A 137 -16.73 5.41 -2.91
CA VAL A 137 -15.42 5.09 -3.49
C VAL A 137 -14.30 5.73 -2.67
N LEU A 138 -14.50 6.96 -2.20
CA LEU A 138 -13.53 7.65 -1.35
C LEU A 138 -13.31 6.94 -0.01
N GLU A 139 -14.37 6.50 0.67
CA GLU A 139 -14.26 5.74 1.92
C GLU A 139 -13.47 4.44 1.74
N GLN A 140 -13.68 3.73 0.63
CA GLN A 140 -12.90 2.52 0.34
C GLN A 140 -11.42 2.83 0.09
N ILE A 141 -11.12 3.94 -0.57
CA ILE A 141 -9.74 4.41 -0.79
C ILE A 141 -9.08 4.77 0.55
N VAL A 142 -9.80 5.42 1.47
CA VAL A 142 -9.32 5.70 2.85
C VAL A 142 -8.97 4.38 3.53
N ALA A 143 -9.90 3.41 3.50
CA ALA A 143 -9.70 2.12 4.14
C ALA A 143 -8.50 1.36 3.57
N LEU A 144 -8.31 1.38 2.24
CA LEU A 144 -7.13 0.81 1.60
C LEU A 144 -5.83 1.52 2.03
N ALA A 145 -5.85 2.85 2.09
CA ALA A 145 -4.70 3.64 2.52
C ALA A 145 -4.32 3.40 4.00
N ASP A 146 -5.31 3.24 4.88
CA ASP A 146 -5.12 2.86 6.29
C ASP A 146 -4.55 1.45 6.41
N HIS A 147 -5.16 0.50 5.72
CA HIS A 147 -4.73 -0.89 5.75
C HIS A 147 -3.31 -1.05 5.21
N LEU A 148 -3.01 -0.46 4.05
CA LEU A 148 -1.69 -0.59 3.43
C LEU A 148 -0.60 0.10 4.26
N GLN A 149 -0.89 1.27 4.84
CA GLN A 149 0.07 1.93 5.74
C GLN A 149 0.43 1.05 6.94
N ALA A 150 -0.58 0.47 7.60
CA ALA A 150 -0.38 -0.42 8.73
C ALA A 150 0.34 -1.72 8.34
N HIS A 151 0.04 -2.25 7.16
CA HIS A 151 0.69 -3.42 6.57
C HIS A 151 2.18 -3.19 6.35
N LEU A 152 2.56 -2.14 5.61
CA LEU A 152 3.96 -1.80 5.32
C LEU A 152 4.76 -1.54 6.62
N ASP A 153 4.16 -0.84 7.59
CA ASP A 153 4.81 -0.61 8.90
C ASP A 153 5.00 -1.92 9.69
N PHE A 154 4.05 -2.85 9.59
CA PHE A 154 4.17 -4.15 10.23
C PHE A 154 5.27 -4.99 9.57
N GLU A 155 5.31 -5.04 8.25
CA GLU A 155 6.30 -5.79 7.50
C GLU A 155 7.73 -5.29 7.80
N GLU A 156 7.98 -4.01 7.62
CA GLU A 156 9.30 -3.40 7.82
C GLU A 156 9.80 -3.65 9.25
N ARG A 157 8.96 -3.38 10.25
CA ARG A 157 9.30 -3.61 11.67
C ARG A 157 9.59 -5.07 11.97
N THR A 158 8.91 -5.99 11.28
CA THR A 158 9.03 -7.43 11.52
C THR A 158 10.23 -8.03 10.80
N LEU A 159 10.43 -7.73 9.52
CA LEU A 159 11.40 -8.42 8.67
C LEU A 159 12.80 -7.82 8.73
N PHE A 160 12.94 -6.50 8.89
CA PHE A 160 14.26 -5.86 8.88
C PHE A 160 15.23 -6.41 9.93
N PRO A 161 14.83 -6.67 11.19
CA PRO A 161 15.73 -7.28 12.17
C PRO A 161 16.26 -8.67 11.77
N TYR A 162 15.59 -9.36 10.86
CA TYR A 162 15.99 -10.68 10.35
C TYR A 162 16.82 -10.57 9.08
N PHE A 163 16.45 -9.68 8.14
CA PHE A 163 17.31 -9.35 7.00
C PHE A 163 18.71 -8.94 7.45
N LEU A 164 18.83 -8.11 8.49
CA LEU A 164 20.13 -7.68 9.02
C LEU A 164 21.03 -8.82 9.53
N ARG A 165 20.48 -10.03 9.74
CA ARG A 165 21.21 -11.24 10.16
C ARG A 165 21.62 -12.14 8.99
N MET A 166 21.10 -11.91 7.79
CA MET A 166 21.33 -12.76 6.61
C MET A 166 22.60 -12.34 5.88
N ASP A 167 23.51 -13.27 5.63
CA ASP A 167 24.79 -13.07 4.93
C ASP A 167 24.68 -13.15 3.39
N HIS A 168 23.56 -13.67 2.89
CA HIS A 168 23.24 -13.78 1.47
C HIS A 168 21.84 -13.23 1.17
N ASP A 169 21.64 -12.77 -0.06
CA ASP A 169 20.35 -12.28 -0.56
C ASP A 169 19.32 -13.43 -0.61
N TRP A 170 18.03 -13.13 -0.43
CA TRP A 170 16.93 -14.10 -0.59
C TRP A 170 16.76 -14.56 -2.06
N HIS A 171 17.42 -13.91 -3.01
CA HIS A 171 17.53 -14.37 -4.40
C HIS A 171 18.51 -15.55 -4.61
N ALA A 172 19.37 -15.84 -3.62
CA ALA A 172 20.51 -16.77 -3.74
C ALA A 172 20.17 -18.22 -3.42
#